data_AF-A0A8S1XFG7-F1
#
_entry.id   AF-A0A8S1XFG7-F1
#
_cell.length_a   1.000
_cell.length_b   1.000
_cell.length_c   1.000
_cell.angle_alpha   90.00
_cell.angle_beta   90.00
_cell.angle_gamma   90.00
#
_symmetry.space_group_name_H-M   'P 1'
#
loop_
_entity.id
_entity.type
_entity.pdbx_description
1 polymer ?
#
loop_
_entity_poly.entity_id
_entity_poly.type
_entity_poly.pdbx_seq_one_letter_code
_entity_poly.pdbx_strand_id
1 'polypeptide(L)'
;MENIDYQSISSSLEQHTFPGFANYLYYLLLNFITITSIGLLLNEHSLTEYFVEALMYVWGRQNQERPLLFMFIIPIKAQYMVWFFILINIITGRSIQSNLIGAFIGHTYYYFAYIVPKLPYFKGIHLLSTPKFLVKLCRNLNRQNIINQEEGQPFIF
;
A
#
# COMPACT_ATOMS: atom_id res chain seq x y z
N MET A 1 -9.57 -12.31 -40.10
CA MET A 1 -9.95 -12.37 -38.68
C MET A 1 -8.65 -12.51 -37.91
N GLU A 2 -8.26 -11.47 -37.18
CA GLU A 2 -7.03 -11.42 -36.39
C GLU A 2 -7.14 -12.43 -35.25
N ASN A 3 -6.26 -13.44 -35.22
CA ASN A 3 -6.24 -14.43 -34.15
C ASN A 3 -5.72 -13.75 -32.88
N ILE A 4 -6.65 -13.28 -32.05
CA ILE A 4 -6.33 -12.72 -30.73
C ILE A 4 -5.70 -13.84 -29.91
N ASP A 5 -4.40 -13.72 -29.63
CA ASP A 5 -3.65 -14.70 -28.86
C ASP A 5 -3.96 -14.54 -27.36
N TYR A 6 -5.05 -15.18 -26.93
CA TYR A 6 -5.55 -15.12 -25.55
C TYR A 6 -4.50 -15.49 -24.49
N GLN A 7 -3.51 -16.33 -24.84
CA GLN A 7 -2.43 -16.74 -23.94
C GLN A 7 -1.50 -15.56 -23.62
N SER A 8 -1.21 -14.71 -24.61
CA SER A 8 -0.39 -13.51 -24.44
C SER A 8 -1.09 -12.47 -23.54
N ILE A 9 -2.41 -12.32 -23.68
CA ILE A 9 -3.21 -11.39 -22.87
C ILE A 9 -3.28 -11.87 -21.42
N SER A 10 -3.56 -13.16 -21.20
CA SER A 10 -3.63 -13.76 -19.87
C SER A 10 -2.29 -13.64 -19.11
N SER A 11 -1.17 -13.97 -19.77
CA SER A 11 0.16 -13.88 -19.16
C SER A 11 0.58 -12.43 -18.84
N SER A 12 0.20 -11.46 -19.68
CA SER A 12 0.44 -10.04 -19.43
C SER A 12 -0.35 -9.53 -18.21
N LEU A 13 -1.64 -9.88 -18.11
CA LEU A 13 -2.47 -9.54 -16.95
C LEU A 13 -1.93 -10.17 -15.66
N GLU A 14 -1.43 -11.42 -15.72
CA GLU A 14 -0.79 -12.09 -14.58
C GLU A 14 0.45 -11.31 -14.12
N GLN A 15 1.34 -10.98 -15.06
CA GLN A 15 2.59 -10.27 -14.76
C GLN A 15 2.39 -8.85 -14.26
N HIS A 16 1.25 -8.20 -14.51
CA HIS A 16 0.97 -6.88 -13.97
C HIS A 16 0.20 -6.93 -12.64
N THR A 17 -0.71 -7.89 -12.48
CA THR A 17 -1.61 -7.96 -11.32
C THR A 17 -0.93 -8.55 -10.09
N PHE A 18 -0.25 -9.69 -10.21
CA PHE A 18 0.30 -10.41 -9.06
C PHE A 18 1.55 -9.80 -8.43
N PRO A 19 2.56 -9.33 -9.19
CA PRO A 19 3.66 -8.62 -8.56
C PRO A 19 3.20 -7.29 -7.97
N GLY A 20 2.20 -6.62 -8.56
CA GLY A 20 1.58 -5.43 -7.96
C GLY A 20 0.99 -5.71 -6.57
N PHE A 21 0.17 -6.75 -6.46
CA PHE A 21 -0.45 -7.14 -5.18
C PHE A 21 0.57 -7.66 -4.16
N ALA A 22 1.53 -8.47 -4.58
CA ALA A 22 2.58 -8.98 -3.69
C ALA A 22 3.49 -7.86 -3.16
N ASN A 23 3.82 -6.87 -4.00
CA ASN A 23 4.55 -5.67 -3.59
C ASN A 23 3.76 -4.85 -2.58
N TYR A 24 2.44 -4.72 -2.76
CA TYR A 24 1.57 -4.03 -1.82
C TYR A 24 1.46 -4.75 -0.47
N LEU A 25 1.30 -6.09 -0.47
CA LEU A 25 1.31 -6.87 0.77
C LEU A 25 2.66 -6.77 1.49
N TYR A 26 3.77 -6.82 0.76
CA TYR A 26 5.09 -6.63 1.34
C TYR A 26 5.25 -5.24 1.96
N TYR A 27 4.76 -4.19 1.29
CA TYR A 27 4.67 -2.84 1.83
C TYR A 27 3.88 -2.83 3.16
N LEU A 28 2.71 -3.46 3.21
CA LEU A 28 1.87 -3.50 4.40
C LEU A 28 2.56 -4.21 5.57
N LEU A 29 3.20 -5.36 5.30
CA LEU A 29 3.92 -6.12 6.32
C LEU A 29 5.11 -5.34 6.87
N LEU A 30 5.90 -4.70 6.00
CA LEU A 30 7.06 -3.93 6.45
C LEU A 30 6.65 -2.67 7.23
N ASN A 31 5.58 -2.02 6.80
CA ASN A 31 4.99 -0.89 7.52
C ASN A 31 4.51 -1.34 8.92
N PHE A 32 3.80 -2.46 9.01
CA PHE A 32 3.33 -3.04 10.27
C PHE A 32 4.49 -3.37 11.22
N ILE A 33 5.56 -4.00 10.74
CA ILE A 33 6.76 -4.33 11.54
C ILE A 33 7.45 -3.06 12.05
N THR A 34 7.60 -2.05 11.19
CA THR A 34 8.27 -0.79 11.55
C THR A 34 7.49 -0.04 12.63
N ILE A 35 6.17 0.07 12.48
CA ILE A 35 5.31 0.76 13.44
C ILE A 35 5.21 -0.01 14.76
N THR A 36 5.12 -1.34 14.70
CA THR A 36 5.16 -2.18 15.91
C THR A 36 6.48 -2.00 16.67
N SER A 37 7.61 -1.96 15.96
CA SER A 37 8.92 -1.72 16.58
C SER A 37 9.00 -0.36 17.26
N ILE A 38 8.47 0.70 16.63
CA ILE A 38 8.46 2.05 17.19
C ILE A 38 7.48 2.19 18.34
N GLY A 39 6.28 1.61 18.25
CA GLY A 39 5.31 1.64 19.36
C GLY A 39 5.81 0.89 20.60
N LEU A 40 6.58 -0.19 20.41
CA LEU A 40 7.27 -0.86 21.53
C LEU A 40 8.33 0.05 22.18
N LEU A 41 9.09 0.82 21.39
CA LEU A 41 10.10 1.77 21.90
C LEU A 41 9.47 2.96 22.64
N LEU A 42 8.33 3.44 22.16
CA LEU A 42 7.60 4.59 22.73
C LEU A 42 6.62 4.19 23.84
N ASN A 43 6.44 2.89 24.10
CA ASN A 43 5.51 2.32 25.09
C ASN A 43 4.05 2.80 24.90
N GLU A 44 3.66 3.02 23.64
CA GLU A 44 2.33 3.49 23.25
C GLU A 44 1.39 2.31 23.04
N HIS A 45 0.17 2.38 23.61
CA HIS A 45 -0.81 1.28 23.52
C HIS A 45 -1.60 1.25 22.20
N SER A 46 -1.84 2.42 21.58
CA SER A 46 -2.69 2.52 20.39
C SER A 46 -1.88 2.65 19.11
N LEU A 47 -1.43 1.52 18.56
CA LEU A 47 -0.65 1.44 17.31
C LEU A 47 -1.47 1.72 16.04
N THR A 48 -2.78 1.49 16.08
CA THR A 48 -3.67 1.55 14.91
C THR A 48 -3.70 2.95 14.29
N GLU A 49 -3.68 4.01 15.09
CA GLU A 49 -3.69 5.39 14.60
C GLU A 49 -2.44 5.71 13.77
N TYR A 50 -1.27 5.29 14.25
CA TYR A 50 0.00 5.46 13.56
C TYR A 50 0.03 4.67 12.23
N PHE A 51 -0.53 3.46 12.22
CA PHE A 51 -0.61 2.62 11.02
C PHE A 51 -1.46 3.25 9.93
N VAL A 52 -2.67 3.72 10.29
CA VAL A 52 -3.57 4.36 9.33
C VAL A 52 -2.93 5.64 8.79
N GLU A 53 -2.35 6.49 9.65
CA GLU A 53 -1.72 7.73 9.19
C GLU A 53 -0.54 7.48 8.24
N ALA A 54 0.31 6.49 8.54
CA ALA A 54 1.43 6.13 7.67
C ALA A 54 0.97 5.58 6.31
N LEU A 55 -0.10 4.76 6.29
CA LEU A 55 -0.71 4.27 5.05
C LEU A 55 -1.26 5.43 4.22
N MET A 56 -2.01 6.32 4.87
CA MET A 56 -2.57 7.51 4.25
C MET A 56 -1.49 8.41 3.66
N TYR A 57 -0.38 8.60 4.37
CA TYR A 57 0.77 9.36 3.89
C TYR A 57 1.33 8.78 2.58
N VAL A 58 1.70 7.50 2.58
CA VAL A 58 2.32 6.90 1.40
C VAL A 58 1.36 6.87 0.22
N TRP A 59 0.10 6.52 0.47
CA TRP A 59 -0.92 6.51 -0.57
C TRP A 59 -1.15 7.91 -1.18
N GLY A 60 -1.21 8.96 -0.35
CA GLY A 60 -1.30 10.35 -0.80
C GLY A 60 -0.09 10.76 -1.64
N ARG A 61 1.11 10.29 -1.29
CA ARG A 61 2.36 10.54 -2.04
C ARG A 61 2.48 9.74 -3.34
N GLN A 62 1.82 8.59 -3.45
CA GLN A 62 1.72 7.83 -4.70
C GLN A 62 0.72 8.47 -5.67
N ASN A 63 -0.36 9.06 -5.16
CA ASN A 63 -1.48 9.56 -5.94
C ASN A 63 -1.62 11.08 -5.87
N GLN A 64 -0.52 11.82 -6.01
CA GLN A 64 -0.45 13.27 -5.72
C GLN A 64 -1.48 14.12 -6.47
N GLU A 65 -1.81 13.73 -7.71
CA GLU A 65 -2.75 14.44 -8.58
C GLU A 65 -4.19 13.91 -8.48
N ARG A 66 -4.47 12.89 -7.67
CA ARG A 66 -5.85 12.41 -7.50
C ARG A 66 -6.61 13.37 -6.58
N PRO A 67 -7.70 13.99 -7.06
CA PRO A 67 -8.60 14.76 -6.20
C PRO A 67 -9.44 13.81 -5.35
N LEU A 68 -9.60 14.15 -4.08
CA LEU A 68 -10.44 13.43 -3.12
C LEU A 68 -11.50 14.38 -2.58
N LEU A 69 -12.75 13.95 -2.57
CA LEU A 69 -13.83 14.71 -1.99
C LEU A 69 -13.83 14.50 -0.47
N PHE A 70 -13.29 15.45 0.26
CA PHE A 70 -13.40 15.47 1.71
C PHE A 70 -14.83 15.80 2.12
N MET A 71 -15.39 14.96 3.00
CA MET A 71 -16.80 15.05 3.44
C MET A 71 -17.78 15.17 2.26
N PHE A 72 -17.43 14.59 1.11
CA PHE A 72 -18.18 14.70 -0.15
C PHE A 72 -18.36 16.12 -0.71
N ILE A 73 -17.74 17.14 -0.13
CA ILE A 73 -17.98 18.56 -0.46
C ILE A 73 -16.72 19.22 -1.03
N ILE A 74 -15.56 19.05 -0.38
CA ILE A 74 -14.36 19.83 -0.68
C ILE A 74 -13.36 18.96 -1.44
N PRO A 75 -12.98 19.28 -2.70
CA PRO A 75 -11.94 18.55 -3.40
C PRO A 75 -10.56 18.91 -2.84
N ILE A 76 -9.85 17.93 -2.29
CA ILE A 76 -8.50 18.04 -1.74
C ILE A 76 -7.59 17.08 -2.51
N LYS A 77 -6.39 17.52 -2.92
CA LYS A 77 -5.42 16.61 -3.53
C LYS A 77 -4.94 15.59 -2.50
N ALA A 78 -4.79 14.32 -2.89
CA ALA A 78 -4.40 13.24 -1.97
C ALA A 78 -3.11 13.52 -1.18
N GLN A 79 -2.17 14.27 -1.77
CA GLN A 79 -0.92 14.68 -1.10
C GLN A 79 -1.13 15.54 0.16
N TYR A 80 -2.24 16.29 0.24
CA TYR A 80 -2.54 17.16 1.38
C TYR A 80 -3.34 16.47 2.48
N MET A 81 -3.68 15.19 2.31
CA MET A 81 -4.60 14.49 3.22
C MET A 81 -4.08 14.41 4.66
N VAL A 82 -2.81 14.08 4.85
CA VAL A 82 -2.18 14.03 6.19
C VAL A 82 -2.14 15.40 6.86
N TRP A 83 -1.77 16.44 6.11
CA TRP A 83 -1.76 17.82 6.60
C TRP A 83 -3.17 18.30 6.99
N PHE A 84 -4.16 17.84 6.23
CA PHE A 84 -5.55 18.16 6.48
C PHE A 84 -6.09 17.46 7.75
N PHE A 85 -5.73 16.20 7.99
CA PHE A 85 -6.04 15.51 9.26
C PHE A 85 -5.39 16.20 10.47
N ILE A 86 -4.15 16.66 10.33
CA ILE A 86 -3.48 17.47 11.35
C ILE A 86 -4.29 18.74 11.66
N LEU A 87 -4.74 19.46 10.62
CA LEU A 87 -5.56 20.67 10.78
C LEU A 87 -6.88 20.39 11.53
N ILE A 88 -7.57 19.30 11.18
CA ILE A 88 -8.81 18.89 11.88
C ILE A 88 -8.53 18.56 13.34
N ASN A 89 -7.45 17.84 13.63
CA ASN A 89 -7.10 17.48 15.01
C ASN A 89 -6.78 18.72 15.85
N ILE A 90 -6.13 19.74 15.28
CA ILE A 90 -5.92 21.05 15.92
C ILE A 90 -7.26 21.72 16.24
N ILE A 91 -8.15 21.84 15.25
CA ILE A 91 -9.46 22.51 15.40
C ILE A 91 -10.33 21.80 16.46
N THR A 92 -10.23 20.47 16.53
CA THR A 92 -11.00 19.64 17.47
C THR A 92 -10.36 19.59 18.87
N GLY A 93 -9.13 20.09 19.03
CA GLY A 93 -8.38 19.99 20.29
C GLY A 93 -7.86 18.59 20.60
N ARG A 94 -7.71 17.71 19.59
CA ARG A 94 -7.14 16.37 19.75
C ARG A 94 -5.61 16.43 19.73
N SER A 95 -4.96 15.42 20.33
CA SER A 95 -3.51 15.26 20.20
C SER A 95 -3.11 15.03 18.73
N ILE A 96 -2.03 15.68 18.32
CA ILE A 96 -1.48 15.62 16.95
C ILE A 96 -0.20 14.75 16.94
N GLN A 97 0.21 14.24 18.11
CA GLN A 97 1.43 13.44 18.25
C GLN A 97 1.40 12.21 17.34
N SER A 98 0.27 11.53 17.27
CA SER A 98 0.09 10.36 16.41
C SER A 98 0.21 10.71 14.92
N ASN A 99 -0.36 11.84 14.50
CA ASN A 99 -0.24 12.33 13.12
C ASN A 99 1.21 12.64 12.73
N LEU A 100 1.95 13.34 13.59
CA LEU A 100 3.33 13.74 13.29
C LEU A 100 4.27 12.54 13.25
N ILE A 101 4.15 11.62 14.21
CA ILE A 101 4.94 10.40 14.25
C ILE A 101 4.62 9.52 13.03
N GLY A 102 3.33 9.34 12.72
CA GLY A 102 2.87 8.61 11.53
C GLY A 102 3.42 9.20 10.23
N ALA A 103 3.38 10.53 10.08
CA ALA A 103 3.94 11.23 8.93
C ALA A 103 5.46 11.06 8.81
N PHE A 104 6.20 11.12 9.93
CA PHE A 104 7.65 10.92 9.95
C PHE A 104 8.04 9.48 9.56
N ILE A 105 7.33 8.48 10.08
CA ILE A 105 7.52 7.07 9.73
C ILE A 105 7.21 6.86 8.24
N GLY A 106 6.07 7.40 7.77
CA GLY A 106 5.69 7.34 6.37
C GLY A 106 6.69 8.02 5.44
N HIS A 107 7.27 9.16 5.84
CA HIS A 107 8.31 9.84 5.08
C HIS A 107 9.59 9.02 4.99
N THR A 108 10.04 8.45 6.12
CA THR A 108 11.21 7.58 6.19
C THR A 108 11.01 6.36 5.29
N TYR A 109 9.86 5.69 5.38
CA TYR A 109 9.51 4.59 4.50
C TYR A 109 9.53 5.01 3.02
N TYR A 110 8.86 6.12 2.68
CA TYR A 110 8.77 6.59 1.31
C TYR A 110 10.15 6.90 0.73
N TYR A 111 11.03 7.49 1.54
CA TYR A 111 12.41 7.77 1.16
C TYR A 111 13.16 6.47 0.84
N PHE A 112 13.15 5.48 1.73
CA PHE A 112 13.85 4.21 1.52
C PHE A 112 13.23 3.36 0.40
N ALA A 113 11.91 3.37 0.23
CA ALA A 113 11.23 2.52 -0.74
C ALA A 113 11.13 3.12 -2.15
N TYR A 114 11.04 4.45 -2.29
CA TYR A 114 10.80 5.11 -3.59
C TYR A 114 11.93 6.01 -4.06
N ILE A 115 12.71 6.60 -3.14
CA ILE A 115 13.78 7.53 -3.51
C ILE A 115 15.12 6.78 -3.62
N VAL A 116 15.50 6.00 -2.61
CA VAL A 116 16.74 5.22 -2.60
C VAL A 116 16.94 4.33 -3.85
N PRO A 117 15.96 3.57 -4.36
CA PRO A 117 16.17 2.78 -5.58
C PRO A 117 16.31 3.62 -6.86
N LYS A 118 15.96 4.92 -6.83
CA LYS A 118 16.15 5.84 -7.95
C LYS A 118 17.50 6.54 -7.93
N LEU A 119 18.27 6.44 -6.83
CA LEU A 119 19.59 7.05 -6.74
C LEU A 119 20.61 6.25 -7.56
N PRO A 120 21.43 6.92 -8.40
CA PRO A 120 22.39 6.26 -9.30
C PRO A 120 23.51 5.49 -8.58
N TYR A 121 23.77 5.78 -7.29
CA TYR A 121 24.77 5.06 -6.48
C TYR A 121 24.32 3.67 -6.00
N PHE A 122 23.01 3.39 -5.96
CA PHE A 122 22.44 2.10 -5.51
C PHE A 122 21.84 1.31 -6.68
N LYS A 123 22.38 1.51 -7.90
CA LYS A 123 21.90 0.91 -9.14
C LYS A 123 22.08 -0.62 -9.13
N GLY A 124 21.08 -1.33 -8.61
CA GLY A 124 21.02 -2.80 -8.60
C GLY A 124 20.65 -3.43 -7.27
N ILE A 125 20.68 -2.70 -6.16
CA ILE A 125 20.25 -3.23 -4.86
C ILE A 125 18.79 -2.83 -4.63
N HIS A 126 17.87 -3.68 -5.06
CA HIS A 126 16.47 -3.61 -4.60
C HIS A 126 16.42 -4.03 -3.12
N LEU A 127 16.72 -3.10 -2.21
CA LEU A 127 16.76 -3.34 -0.76
C LEU A 127 15.42 -3.86 -0.22
N LEU A 128 14.32 -3.54 -0.92
CA LEU A 128 12.95 -3.99 -0.66
C LEU A 128 12.38 -4.85 -1.80
N SER A 129 13.21 -5.69 -2.42
CA SER A 129 12.68 -6.72 -3.33
C SER A 129 11.69 -7.60 -2.58
N THR A 130 10.43 -7.63 -3.06
CA THR A 130 9.40 -8.51 -2.54
C THR A 130 9.95 -9.95 -2.51
N PRO A 131 10.02 -10.58 -1.32
CA PRO A 131 10.58 -11.91 -1.21
C PRO A 131 9.80 -12.87 -2.11
N LYS A 132 10.52 -13.74 -2.84
CA LYS A 132 9.94 -14.68 -3.80
C LYS A 132 8.83 -15.56 -3.20
N PHE A 133 8.88 -15.77 -1.88
CA PHE A 133 7.83 -16.47 -1.13
C PHE A 133 6.47 -15.76 -1.19
N LEU A 134 6.40 -14.43 -1.02
CA LEU A 134 5.14 -13.68 -1.06
C LEU A 134 4.50 -13.75 -2.45
N VAL A 135 5.31 -13.63 -3.51
CA VAL A 135 4.84 -13.78 -4.89
C VAL A 135 4.26 -15.18 -5.13
N LYS A 136 4.95 -16.22 -4.65
CA LYS A 136 4.50 -17.60 -4.75
C LYS A 136 3.19 -17.84 -3.98
N LEU A 137 3.06 -17.26 -2.78
CA LEU A 137 1.86 -17.37 -1.96
C LEU A 137 0.66 -16.68 -2.62
N CYS A 138 0.82 -15.43 -3.10
CA CYS A 138 -0.24 -14.71 -3.81
C CYS A 138 -0.70 -15.46 -5.05
N ARG A 139 0.24 -16.02 -5.83
CA ARG A 139 -0.10 -16.84 -7.00
C ARG A 139 -0.91 -18.07 -6.61
N ASN A 140 -0.51 -18.77 -5.55
CA ASN A 140 -1.21 -19.96 -5.06
C ASN A 140 -2.63 -19.64 -4.58
N LEU A 141 -2.81 -18.56 -3.83
CA LEU A 141 -4.13 -18.12 -3.34
C LEU A 141 -5.06 -17.76 -4.50
N ASN A 142 -4.54 -17.07 -5.52
CA ASN A 142 -5.33 -16.74 -6.70
C ASN A 142 -5.76 -17.99 -7.48
N ARG A 143 -4.87 -18.97 -7.63
CA ARG A 143 -5.19 -20.24 -8.28
C ARG A 143 -6.32 -20.98 -7.58
N GLN A 144 -6.30 -21.02 -6.25
CA GLN A 144 -7.35 -21.65 -5.44
C GLN A 144 -8.71 -20.95 -5.60
N ASN A 145 -8.72 -19.61 -5.63
CA ASN A 145 -9.95 -18.86 -5.83
C ASN A 145 -10.64 -19.17 -7.17
N ILE A 146 -9.84 -19.30 -8.25
CA ILE A 146 -10.35 -19.67 -9.58
C ILE A 146 -10.96 -21.08 -9.57
N ILE A 147 -10.27 -22.06 -8.96
CA ILE A 147 -10.76 -23.44 -8.87
C ILE A 147 -12.08 -23.50 -8.08
N ASN A 148 -12.17 -22.77 -6.97
CA ASN A 148 -13.40 -22.71 -6.15
C ASN A 148 -14.56 -22.02 -6.88
N GLN A 149 -14.29 -21.09 -7.81
CA GLN A 149 -15.31 -20.48 -8.67
C GLN A 149 -15.80 -21.44 -9.75
N GLU A 150 -14.93 -22.30 -10.28
CA GLU A 150 -15.29 -23.33 -11.26
C GLU A 150 -16.06 -24.49 -10.62
N GLU A 151 -15.75 -24.86 -9.38
CA GLU A 151 -16.51 -25.88 -8.63
C GLU A 151 -17.83 -25.34 -8.00
N GLY A 152 -17.96 -24.02 -7.85
CA GLY A 152 -19.09 -23.35 -7.19
C GLY A 152 -20.32 -23.04 -8.06
N GLN A 153 -20.36 -23.47 -9.33
CA GLN A 153 -21.54 -23.39 -10.20
C GLN A 153 -22.13 -24.80 -10.42
N PRO A 154 -23.12 -25.26 -9.64
CA PRO A 154 -23.87 -26.45 -10.01
C PRO A 154 -24.71 -26.14 -11.26
N PHE A 155 -24.64 -27.02 -12.26
CA PHE A 155 -25.55 -27.07 -13.39
C PHE A 155 -27.00 -26.97 -12.90
N ILE A 156 -27.70 -25.88 -13.23
CA ILE A 156 -29.15 -25.82 -13.23
C ILE A 156 -29.56 -25.86 -14.71
N PHE A 157 -30.08 -27.00 -15.13
CA PHE A 157 -30.98 -27.09 -16.29
C PHE A 157 -32.28 -26.35 -15.98
#